data_AF-A0A8X7CD25-F1
#
_entry.id   AF-A0A8X7CD25-F1
#
_cell.length_a   1.000
_cell.length_b   1.000
_cell.length_c   1.000
_cell.angle_alpha   90.00
_cell.angle_beta   90.00
_cell.angle_gamma   90.00
#
_symmetry.space_group_name_H-M   'P 1'
#
loop_
_entity.id
_entity.type
_entity.pdbx_description
1 polymer ?
#
loop_
_entity_poly.entity_id
_entity_poly.type
_entity_poly.pdbx_seq_one_letter_code
_entity_poly.pdbx_strand_id
1 'polypeptide(L)'
;MHSITIHLRKSKTSVFVKKFREIVSTHFTEMDVEVCEKCNISFQLMNRVLPTNGPVIEGIDPPYQIDDVVNISCTSGPSKPTAHMKWFINDMEFPPTSESRYPAIRHPNGLQTTRIDLEFKIDHSHFYRGEIKIVCMSSIPQVYSSTSEELVIGDRGSSINPYHVSHSAPGQKGPVIEGNLPWYHVGDLVNLTCSSAKSPIPVHIRWFVNDMEAKSEHLIKYPTIRYSDGTEVSSLGLRMKVEHYHFKSDELRIKCTTTLYRMLTMRAEKTLFRYNQQNSGFHTAENRCAGTKYIPCNKNCIS
;
A
#
# COMPACT_ATOMS: atom_id res chain seq x y z
N MET A 1 -12.39 -19.82 19.91
CA MET A 1 -11.59 -18.58 20.03
C MET A 1 -11.15 -18.48 21.48
N HIS A 2 -9.86 -18.26 21.75
CA HIS A 2 -9.37 -18.02 23.11
C HIS A 2 -9.21 -16.52 23.35
N SER A 3 -9.92 -15.97 24.34
CA SER A 3 -9.81 -14.58 24.76
C SER A 3 -9.02 -14.51 26.07
N ILE A 4 -7.78 -14.02 26.01
CA ILE A 4 -6.92 -13.85 27.19
C ILE A 4 -7.16 -12.47 27.80
N THR A 5 -7.49 -12.42 29.09
CA THR A 5 -7.74 -11.17 29.83
C THR A 5 -6.58 -10.90 30.79
N ILE A 6 -5.83 -9.83 30.56
CA ILE A 6 -4.65 -9.46 31.37
C ILE A 6 -5.07 -8.48 32.47
N HIS A 7 -5.04 -8.92 33.73
CA HIS A 7 -5.37 -8.08 34.89
C HIS A 7 -4.16 -7.23 35.35
N LEU A 8 -3.99 -6.06 34.74
CA LEU A 8 -3.00 -5.07 35.18
C LEU A 8 -3.44 -4.38 36.48
N ARG A 9 -2.63 -4.45 37.55
CA ARG A 9 -2.79 -3.56 38.72
C ARG A 9 -2.45 -2.12 38.30
N LYS A 10 -3.23 -1.14 38.78
CA LYS A 10 -2.97 0.29 38.56
C LYS A 10 -1.63 0.71 39.16
N SER A 11 -0.63 0.93 38.29
CA SER A 11 0.52 1.79 38.58
C SER A 11 0.21 3.24 38.17
N LYS A 12 1.04 4.19 38.63
CA LYS A 12 1.08 5.57 38.09
C LYS A 12 1.89 5.68 36.79
N THR A 13 2.51 4.59 36.33
CA THR A 13 3.30 4.50 35.10
C THR A 13 2.61 3.64 34.04
N SER A 14 2.74 4.03 32.77
CA SER A 14 2.21 3.28 31.62
C SER A 14 3.03 2.01 31.37
N VAL A 15 2.37 0.86 31.38
CA VAL A 15 3.00 -0.45 31.11
C VAL A 15 2.69 -0.88 29.68
N PHE A 16 3.72 -1.24 28.91
CA PHE A 16 3.61 -1.72 27.53
C PHE A 16 4.26 -3.10 27.38
N VAL A 17 3.63 -3.99 26.62
CA VAL A 17 4.14 -5.34 26.32
C VAL A 17 5.06 -5.27 25.11
N LYS A 18 6.37 -5.49 25.31
CA LYS A 18 7.40 -5.37 24.26
C LYS A 18 7.37 -6.53 23.25
N LYS A 19 6.85 -7.70 23.66
CA LYS A 19 6.88 -8.96 22.89
C LYS A 19 5.78 -9.90 23.37
N PHE A 20 5.21 -10.66 22.45
CA PHE A 20 4.37 -11.83 22.74
C PHE A 20 5.09 -13.10 22.27
N ARG A 21 5.06 -14.16 23.06
CA ARG A 21 5.50 -15.51 22.67
C ARG A 21 4.58 -16.53 23.32
N GLU A 22 3.87 -17.30 22.51
CA GLU A 22 3.05 -18.41 22.98
C GLU A 22 3.98 -19.62 23.19
N ILE A 23 4.22 -20.00 24.46
CA ILE A 23 5.01 -21.18 24.81
C ILE A 23 4.05 -22.33 25.08
N VAL A 24 3.85 -23.16 24.06
CA VAL A 24 3.04 -24.39 24.18
C VAL A 24 3.88 -25.48 24.82
N SER A 25 3.85 -25.55 26.15
CA SER A 25 4.26 -26.74 26.90
C SER A 25 3.07 -27.69 27.05
N THR A 26 3.31 -28.99 27.24
CA THR A 26 2.26 -30.02 27.23
C THR A 26 1.27 -29.96 28.40
N HIS A 27 1.55 -29.13 29.42
CA HIS A 27 0.75 -29.06 30.64
C HIS A 27 0.29 -27.64 31.03
N PHE A 28 0.98 -26.57 30.58
CA PHE A 28 0.63 -25.18 30.91
C PHE A 28 1.02 -24.22 29.79
N THR A 29 0.26 -23.13 29.65
CA THR A 29 0.57 -21.97 28.81
C THR A 29 1.17 -20.84 29.66
N GLU A 30 2.50 -20.69 29.58
CA GLU A 30 3.24 -19.65 30.30
C GLU A 30 3.56 -18.46 29.36
N MET A 31 3.65 -17.25 29.91
CA MET A 31 3.79 -16.00 29.14
C MET A 31 4.94 -15.14 29.64
N ASP A 32 6.04 -15.12 28.89
CA ASP A 32 7.11 -14.11 29.06
C ASP A 32 6.58 -12.71 28.69
N VAL A 33 6.54 -11.79 29.66
CA VAL A 33 6.16 -10.38 29.45
C VAL A 33 7.34 -9.47 29.77
N GLU A 34 8.09 -9.10 28.75
CA GLU A 34 9.19 -8.14 28.87
C GLU A 34 8.63 -6.70 28.96
N VAL A 35 8.76 -6.08 30.14
CA VAL A 35 8.27 -4.72 30.44
C VAL A 35 9.41 -3.71 30.38
N CYS A 36 9.17 -2.54 29.80
CA CYS A 36 10.11 -1.41 29.82
C CYS A 36 9.51 -0.21 30.58
N GLU A 37 10.19 0.25 31.63
CA GLU A 37 9.71 1.36 32.48
C GLU A 37 9.91 2.76 31.87
N LYS A 38 10.71 2.89 30.80
CA LYS A 38 11.11 4.20 30.22
C LYS A 38 11.10 4.20 28.69
N CYS A 39 10.00 3.76 28.08
CA CYS A 39 9.77 3.93 26.64
C CYS A 39 8.49 4.74 26.36
N ASN A 40 8.65 6.05 26.13
CA ASN A 40 7.61 6.89 25.52
C ASN A 40 7.54 6.64 24.00
N ILE A 41 7.26 5.39 23.61
CA ILE A 41 7.07 5.01 22.21
C ILE A 41 5.59 4.74 21.99
N SER A 42 4.89 5.65 21.33
CA SER A 42 3.50 5.50 20.94
C SER A 42 3.36 4.51 19.77
N PHE A 43 3.63 3.23 20.03
CA PHE A 43 3.27 2.14 19.11
C PHE A 43 1.75 2.00 19.06
N GLN A 44 1.12 2.85 18.25
CA GLN A 44 -0.26 2.63 17.83
C GLN A 44 -0.26 1.36 16.97
N LEU A 45 -0.54 0.22 17.61
CA LEU A 45 -0.76 -1.08 17.00
C LEU A 45 -2.04 -1.04 16.15
N MET A 46 -1.94 -0.33 15.01
CA MET A 46 -3.01 -0.24 14.03
C MET A 46 -3.17 -1.63 13.42
N ASN A 47 -4.14 -2.39 13.94
CA ASN A 47 -4.47 -3.73 13.48
C ASN A 47 -4.74 -3.70 11.97
N ARG A 48 -3.78 -4.16 11.17
CA ARG A 48 -3.86 -4.12 9.71
C ARG A 48 -4.58 -5.36 9.22
N VAL A 49 -5.69 -5.15 8.55
CA VAL A 49 -6.49 -6.22 7.96
C VAL A 49 -6.57 -5.95 6.46
N LEU A 50 -6.02 -6.89 5.69
CA LEU A 50 -6.05 -6.87 4.24
C LEU A 50 -7.38 -7.49 3.78
N PRO A 51 -8.00 -7.00 2.70
CA PRO A 51 -9.24 -7.54 2.18
C PRO A 51 -8.99 -8.94 1.59
N THR A 52 -9.89 -9.88 1.87
CA THR A 52 -9.80 -11.26 1.36
C THR A 52 -9.98 -11.34 -0.15
N ASN A 53 -10.88 -10.50 -0.68
CA ASN A 53 -11.27 -10.46 -2.08
C ASN A 53 -10.89 -9.11 -2.69
N GLY A 54 -10.77 -9.07 -4.03
CA GLY A 54 -10.63 -7.82 -4.78
C GLY A 54 -11.85 -6.90 -4.65
N PRO A 55 -11.79 -5.69 -5.22
CA PRO A 55 -12.98 -4.86 -5.34
C PRO A 55 -14.02 -5.54 -6.24
N VAL A 56 -15.29 -5.11 -6.14
CA VAL A 56 -16.40 -5.62 -6.96
C VAL A 56 -16.96 -4.48 -7.80
N ILE A 57 -17.20 -4.71 -9.08
CA ILE A 57 -17.85 -3.77 -10.01
C ILE A 57 -19.32 -4.17 -10.18
N GLU A 58 -20.22 -3.22 -9.96
CA GLU A 58 -21.68 -3.37 -9.89
C GLU A 58 -22.36 -2.32 -10.80
N GLY A 59 -23.56 -2.61 -11.34
CA GLY A 59 -24.31 -1.69 -12.20
C GLY A 59 -24.09 -1.82 -13.71
N ILE A 60 -23.25 -2.78 -14.15
CA ILE A 60 -23.06 -3.07 -15.59
C ILE A 60 -24.23 -3.89 -16.12
N ASP A 61 -24.94 -3.33 -17.11
CA ASP A 61 -26.11 -3.93 -17.78
C ASP A 61 -25.98 -3.78 -19.31
N PRO A 62 -25.30 -4.70 -20.01
CA PRO A 62 -25.13 -4.67 -21.45
C PRO A 62 -26.37 -5.23 -22.19
N PRO A 63 -26.65 -4.83 -23.44
CA PRO A 63 -25.72 -4.18 -24.37
C PRO A 63 -25.68 -2.66 -24.28
N TYR A 64 -24.52 -2.09 -24.61
CA TYR A 64 -24.32 -0.64 -24.73
C TYR A 64 -24.02 -0.21 -26.17
N GLN A 65 -24.42 1.03 -26.48
CA GLN A 65 -24.22 1.73 -27.74
C GLN A 65 -23.43 3.03 -27.52
N ILE A 66 -23.25 3.81 -28.58
CA ILE A 66 -22.74 5.19 -28.48
C ILE A 66 -23.88 6.07 -27.95
N ASP A 67 -23.53 7.15 -27.25
CA ASP A 67 -24.45 8.05 -26.54
C ASP A 67 -25.13 7.49 -25.27
N ASP A 68 -25.05 6.19 -24.98
CA ASP A 68 -25.53 5.60 -23.73
C ASP A 68 -24.75 6.13 -22.50
N VAL A 69 -25.44 6.25 -21.35
CA VAL A 69 -24.83 6.61 -20.07
C VAL A 69 -24.56 5.34 -19.25
N VAL A 70 -23.28 5.11 -18.95
CA VAL A 70 -22.82 4.04 -18.06
C VAL A 70 -22.71 4.61 -16.66
N ASN A 71 -23.68 4.30 -15.79
CA ASN A 71 -23.59 4.54 -14.34
C ASN A 71 -23.22 3.21 -13.66
N ILE A 72 -22.00 3.14 -13.13
CA ILE A 72 -21.44 1.94 -12.50
C ILE A 72 -20.78 2.28 -11.19
N SER A 73 -20.57 1.27 -10.37
CA SER A 73 -20.03 1.43 -9.04
C SER A 73 -18.98 0.39 -8.72
N CYS A 74 -18.05 0.76 -7.86
CA CYS A 74 -17.00 -0.13 -7.39
C CYS A 74 -16.89 -0.07 -5.87
N THR A 75 -17.01 -1.24 -5.24
CA THR A 75 -17.02 -1.43 -3.79
C THR A 75 -15.79 -2.22 -3.35
N SER A 76 -15.01 -1.73 -2.36
CA SER A 76 -13.81 -2.42 -1.86
C SER A 76 -14.15 -3.53 -0.86
N GLY A 77 -13.30 -4.56 -0.81
CA GLY A 77 -13.28 -5.46 0.35
C GLY A 77 -13.05 -4.70 1.66
N PRO A 78 -13.66 -5.13 2.80
CA PRO A 78 -13.41 -4.52 4.11
C PRO A 78 -11.94 -4.62 4.50
N SER A 79 -11.35 -3.50 4.93
CA SER A 79 -9.90 -3.39 5.16
C SER A 79 -9.54 -2.39 6.25
N LYS A 80 -8.27 -2.43 6.70
CA LYS A 80 -7.68 -1.44 7.61
C LYS A 80 -6.17 -1.30 7.33
N PRO A 81 -5.66 -0.12 6.94
CA PRO A 81 -6.37 1.15 6.71
C PRO A 81 -7.36 1.06 5.53
N THR A 82 -8.17 2.11 5.37
CA THR A 82 -9.12 2.28 4.26
C THR A 82 -8.41 2.17 2.90
N ALA A 83 -9.04 1.52 1.92
CA ALA A 83 -8.52 1.41 0.56
C ALA A 83 -8.73 2.69 -0.25
N HIS A 84 -7.68 3.13 -0.97
CA HIS A 84 -7.78 4.17 -1.98
C HIS A 84 -8.22 3.55 -3.31
N MET A 85 -9.36 3.98 -3.84
CA MET A 85 -9.91 3.46 -5.09
C MET A 85 -9.73 4.43 -6.25
N LYS A 86 -9.65 3.91 -7.48
CA LYS A 86 -9.59 4.66 -8.75
C LYS A 86 -10.24 3.86 -9.89
N TRP A 87 -10.89 4.54 -10.83
CA TRP A 87 -11.29 3.97 -12.11
C TRP A 87 -10.26 4.19 -13.22
N PHE A 88 -10.26 3.27 -14.19
CA PHE A 88 -9.53 3.37 -15.45
C PHE A 88 -10.44 2.92 -16.60
N ILE A 89 -10.39 3.62 -17.73
CA ILE A 89 -11.06 3.22 -18.99
C ILE A 89 -9.98 3.11 -20.07
N ASN A 90 -9.92 1.96 -20.75
CA ASN A 90 -8.91 1.63 -21.76
C ASN A 90 -7.47 1.92 -21.26
N ASP A 91 -7.20 1.47 -20.03
CA ASP A 91 -5.93 1.65 -19.28
C ASP A 91 -5.53 3.11 -18.97
N MET A 92 -6.36 4.11 -19.29
CA MET A 92 -6.21 5.51 -18.85
C MET A 92 -6.96 5.75 -17.53
N GLU A 93 -6.31 6.44 -16.56
CA GLU A 93 -6.94 6.79 -15.28
C GLU A 93 -8.07 7.81 -15.49
N PHE A 94 -9.25 7.55 -14.92
CA PHE A 94 -10.39 8.48 -15.04
C PHE A 94 -10.26 9.63 -14.01
N PRO A 95 -10.54 10.89 -14.38
CA PRO A 95 -10.33 12.02 -13.46
C PRO A 95 -11.19 11.95 -12.20
N PRO A 96 -10.63 12.15 -10.98
CA PRO A 96 -11.41 12.15 -9.74
C PRO A 96 -12.49 13.22 -9.60
N THR A 97 -12.51 14.21 -10.51
CA THR A 97 -13.59 15.20 -10.65
C THR A 97 -14.86 14.63 -11.31
N SER A 98 -14.74 13.46 -11.94
CA SER A 98 -15.79 12.78 -12.69
C SER A 98 -16.20 11.45 -12.03
N GLU A 99 -15.84 11.27 -10.77
CA GLU A 99 -16.19 10.12 -9.92
C GLU A 99 -16.96 10.62 -8.68
N SER A 100 -18.04 9.95 -8.29
CA SER A 100 -18.70 10.19 -7.01
C SER A 100 -18.01 9.39 -5.91
N ARG A 101 -17.43 10.09 -4.92
CA ARG A 101 -16.61 9.49 -3.85
C ARG A 101 -17.26 9.69 -2.48
N TYR A 102 -17.59 8.59 -1.81
CA TYR A 102 -18.29 8.62 -0.52
C TYR A 102 -17.34 8.46 0.69
N PRO A 103 -17.73 8.92 1.89
CA PRO A 103 -17.02 8.57 3.13
C PRO A 103 -16.95 7.05 3.33
N ALA A 104 -15.79 6.53 3.73
CA ALA A 104 -15.58 5.10 3.88
C ALA A 104 -16.48 4.49 4.98
N ILE A 105 -17.33 3.55 4.57
CA ILE A 105 -18.29 2.83 5.41
C ILE A 105 -17.54 2.10 6.52
N ARG A 106 -17.90 2.33 7.78
CA ARG A 106 -17.29 1.69 8.96
C ARG A 106 -18.14 0.52 9.43
N HIS A 107 -17.56 -0.67 9.44
CA HIS A 107 -18.19 -1.90 9.91
C HIS A 107 -18.10 -2.04 11.44
N PRO A 108 -18.98 -2.81 12.11
CA PRO A 108 -18.96 -2.98 13.57
C PRO A 108 -17.65 -3.55 14.13
N ASN A 109 -16.90 -4.32 13.32
CA ASN A 109 -15.58 -4.83 13.65
C ASN A 109 -14.44 -3.80 13.49
N GLY A 110 -14.76 -2.54 13.16
CA GLY A 110 -13.80 -1.46 12.96
C GLY A 110 -13.00 -1.52 11.66
N LEU A 111 -13.38 -2.38 10.71
CA LEU A 111 -12.90 -2.36 9.32
C LEU A 111 -13.64 -1.31 8.50
N GLN A 112 -13.09 -0.96 7.33
CA GLN A 112 -13.64 0.05 6.45
C GLN A 112 -13.77 -0.45 5.00
N THR A 113 -14.88 -0.10 4.36
CA THR A 113 -15.13 -0.31 2.92
C THR A 113 -15.20 1.04 2.25
N THR A 114 -14.45 1.21 1.16
CA THR A 114 -14.58 2.35 0.26
C THR A 114 -15.55 1.99 -0.87
N ARG A 115 -16.32 2.97 -1.34
CA ARG A 115 -17.09 2.88 -2.58
C ARG A 115 -16.82 4.11 -3.43
N ILE A 116 -16.66 3.91 -4.73
CA ILE A 116 -16.62 5.00 -5.72
C ILE A 116 -17.56 4.65 -6.87
N ASP A 117 -18.38 5.61 -7.28
CA ASP A 117 -19.29 5.48 -8.40
C ASP A 117 -18.76 6.32 -9.58
N LEU A 118 -18.96 5.83 -10.79
CA LEU A 118 -18.53 6.44 -12.04
C LEU A 118 -19.73 6.52 -12.97
N GLU A 119 -20.05 7.74 -13.41
CA GLU A 119 -21.00 7.98 -14.49
C GLU A 119 -20.26 8.62 -15.66
N PHE A 120 -20.34 8.00 -16.84
CA PHE A 120 -19.84 8.58 -18.07
C PHE A 120 -20.73 8.25 -19.26
N LYS A 121 -20.77 9.14 -20.24
CA LYS A 121 -21.45 8.93 -21.51
C LYS A 121 -20.48 8.27 -22.50
N ILE A 122 -20.92 7.20 -23.17
CA ILE A 122 -20.12 6.52 -24.19
C ILE A 122 -19.99 7.42 -25.42
N ASP A 123 -18.77 7.45 -25.96
CA ASP A 123 -18.38 8.19 -27.16
C ASP A 123 -17.57 7.26 -28.08
N HIS A 124 -17.44 7.63 -29.35
CA HIS A 124 -16.60 6.96 -30.34
C HIS A 124 -15.16 6.70 -29.85
N SER A 125 -14.57 7.63 -29.09
CA SER A 125 -13.20 7.48 -28.54
C SER A 125 -13.06 6.40 -27.47
N HIS A 126 -14.17 5.99 -26.82
CA HIS A 126 -14.16 4.94 -25.81
C HIS A 126 -14.12 3.52 -26.39
N PHE A 127 -14.48 3.32 -27.66
CA PHE A 127 -14.46 1.99 -28.30
C PHE A 127 -13.12 1.68 -28.97
N TYR A 128 -12.21 1.04 -28.23
CA TYR A 128 -10.99 0.48 -28.82
C TYR A 128 -11.30 -0.93 -29.38
N ARG A 129 -11.09 -1.14 -30.69
CA ARG A 129 -11.36 -2.42 -31.38
C ARG A 129 -12.80 -2.97 -31.25
N GLY A 130 -13.77 -2.14 -30.83
CA GLY A 130 -15.17 -2.54 -30.60
C GLY A 130 -15.50 -2.92 -29.15
N GLU A 131 -14.55 -2.78 -28.24
CA GLU A 131 -14.72 -2.98 -26.80
C GLU A 131 -14.37 -1.71 -25.99
N ILE A 132 -14.93 -1.62 -24.79
CA ILE A 132 -14.55 -0.66 -23.75
C ILE A 132 -14.06 -1.46 -22.55
N LYS A 133 -12.79 -1.31 -22.18
CA LYS A 133 -12.20 -1.96 -21.01
C LYS A 133 -12.33 -1.05 -19.81
N ILE A 134 -13.05 -1.49 -18.79
CA ILE A 134 -13.22 -0.77 -17.52
C ILE A 134 -12.50 -1.53 -16.41
N VAL A 135 -11.61 -0.85 -15.69
CA VAL A 135 -10.86 -1.41 -14.55
C VAL A 135 -11.07 -0.54 -13.33
N CYS A 136 -11.46 -1.16 -12.22
CA CYS A 136 -11.44 -0.53 -10.90
C CYS A 136 -10.22 -1.05 -10.12
N MET A 137 -9.41 -0.15 -9.60
CA MET A 137 -8.29 -0.48 -8.70
C MET A 137 -8.61 -0.09 -7.25
N SER A 138 -8.20 -0.93 -6.31
CA SER A 138 -8.32 -0.74 -4.86
C SER A 138 -6.94 -0.96 -4.22
N SER A 139 -6.33 0.13 -3.73
CA SER A 139 -4.94 0.18 -3.25
C SER A 139 -4.86 0.49 -1.76
N ILE A 140 -4.13 -0.33 -1.00
CA ILE A 140 -3.95 -0.16 0.45
C ILE A 140 -2.47 0.08 0.77
N PRO A 141 -2.11 1.17 1.48
CA PRO A 141 -0.73 1.46 1.85
C PRO A 141 -0.25 0.55 3.00
N GLN A 142 0.87 -0.12 2.75
CA GLN A 142 1.59 -0.94 3.71
C GLN A 142 2.93 -0.27 4.02
N VAL A 143 3.05 0.29 5.23
CA VAL A 143 4.24 1.02 5.69
C VAL A 143 4.99 0.17 6.71
N TYR A 144 6.22 -0.23 6.41
CA TYR A 144 7.07 -1.00 7.32
C TYR A 144 8.30 -0.18 7.67
N SER A 145 8.43 0.23 8.92
CA SER A 145 9.55 1.04 9.40
C SER A 145 10.36 0.26 10.43
N SER A 146 11.68 0.27 10.29
CA SER A 146 12.60 -0.21 11.32
C SER A 146 13.65 0.87 11.60
N THR A 147 14.10 0.94 12.83
CA THR A 147 15.11 1.91 13.28
C THR A 147 16.37 1.15 13.59
N SER A 148 17.51 1.78 13.33
CA SER A 148 18.82 1.33 13.81
C SER A 148 18.83 1.29 15.34
N GLU A 149 19.87 0.67 15.88
CA GLU A 149 20.22 0.87 17.28
C GLU A 149 20.67 2.33 17.48
N GLU A 150 20.34 2.94 18.61
CA GLU A 150 20.71 4.33 18.86
C GLU A 150 22.18 4.42 19.29
N LEU A 151 22.97 5.17 18.53
CA LEU A 151 24.34 5.52 18.91
C LEU A 151 24.26 6.65 19.93
N VAL A 152 24.60 6.35 21.18
CA VAL A 152 24.77 7.33 22.26
C VAL A 152 26.26 7.56 22.46
N ILE A 153 26.74 8.78 22.20
CA ILE A 153 28.15 9.16 22.31
C ILE A 153 28.31 10.23 23.39
N GLY A 154 29.14 9.98 24.40
CA GLY A 154 29.45 10.94 25.46
C GLY A 154 30.70 11.78 25.18
N ASP A 155 30.84 12.92 25.86
CA ASP A 155 32.15 13.60 25.99
C ASP A 155 33.10 12.78 26.91
N ARG A 156 34.39 13.11 26.87
CA ARG A 156 35.53 12.26 27.29
C ARG A 156 35.38 11.64 28.67
N GLY A 157 35.57 10.32 28.73
CA GLY A 157 35.92 9.59 29.95
C GLY A 157 34.77 8.80 30.58
N SER A 158 33.52 9.12 30.26
CA SER A 158 32.39 8.27 30.60
C SER A 158 32.44 6.99 29.76
N SER A 159 32.91 5.88 30.34
CA SER A 159 32.90 4.55 29.72
C SER A 159 31.49 3.96 29.71
N ILE A 160 30.55 4.68 29.10
CA ILE A 160 29.28 4.12 28.66
C ILE A 160 29.65 3.14 27.55
N ASN A 161 29.72 1.84 27.88
CA ASN A 161 29.56 0.80 26.86
C ASN A 161 28.32 1.19 26.06
N PRO A 162 28.38 1.35 24.73
CA PRO A 162 27.21 1.74 23.95
C PRO A 162 26.12 0.72 24.22
N TYR A 163 25.11 1.12 24.99
CA TYR A 163 24.03 0.21 25.34
C TYR A 163 23.20 0.04 24.07
N HIS A 164 23.48 -1.03 23.33
CA HIS A 164 22.78 -1.45 22.13
C HIS A 164 21.33 -1.78 22.46
N VAL A 165 20.50 -0.75 22.64
CA VAL A 165 19.06 -0.89 22.87
C VAL A 165 18.40 -1.19 21.53
N SER A 166 18.40 -2.48 21.17
CA SER A 166 17.75 -2.95 19.96
C SER A 166 16.24 -2.69 20.04
N HIS A 167 15.78 -1.62 19.38
CA HIS A 167 14.35 -1.33 19.21
C HIS A 167 13.69 -2.16 18.06
N SER A 168 14.45 -3.08 17.48
CA SER A 168 14.02 -4.02 16.43
C SER A 168 12.98 -5.02 16.94
N ALA A 169 11.96 -5.30 16.13
CA ALA A 169 11.05 -6.41 16.37
C ALA A 169 11.80 -7.76 16.28
N PRO A 170 11.50 -8.77 17.12
CA PRO A 170 12.22 -10.04 17.13
C PRO A 170 12.27 -10.71 15.76
N GLY A 171 13.48 -10.98 15.25
CA GLY A 171 13.71 -11.62 13.95
C GLY A 171 13.87 -10.66 12.76
N GLN A 172 13.68 -9.34 12.94
CA GLN A 172 13.98 -8.36 11.90
C GLN A 172 15.33 -7.67 12.15
N LYS A 173 16.18 -7.62 11.10
CA LYS A 173 17.37 -6.76 11.12
C LYS A 173 16.96 -5.32 10.79
N GLY A 174 17.28 -4.38 11.69
CA GLY A 174 17.18 -2.95 11.42
C GLY A 174 18.22 -2.48 10.39
N PRO A 175 18.18 -1.20 9.97
CA PRO A 175 19.29 -0.60 9.25
C PRO A 175 20.57 -0.57 10.11
N VAL A 176 21.71 -0.65 9.45
CA VAL A 176 23.04 -0.62 10.06
C VAL A 176 23.66 0.76 9.86
N ILE A 177 24.30 1.30 10.90
CA ILE A 177 25.11 2.50 10.82
C ILE A 177 26.59 2.11 10.77
N GLU A 178 27.34 2.74 9.88
CA GLU A 178 28.76 2.53 9.64
C GLU A 178 29.53 3.87 9.69
N GLY A 179 30.81 3.84 10.05
CA GLY A 179 31.68 5.02 10.11
C GLY A 179 31.67 5.80 11.43
N ASN A 180 31.05 5.27 12.48
CA ASN A 180 31.01 5.91 13.81
C ASN A 180 32.35 5.83 14.56
N LEU A 181 32.66 6.88 15.30
CA LEU A 181 33.78 6.91 16.25
C LEU A 181 33.31 6.59 17.68
N PRO A 182 34.21 6.16 18.60
CA PRO A 182 33.87 5.91 20.00
C PRO A 182 33.48 7.17 20.78
N TRP A 183 34.00 8.33 20.38
CA TRP A 183 33.66 9.66 20.89
C TRP A 183 33.76 10.70 19.77
N TYR A 184 33.18 11.88 19.99
CA TYR A 184 33.33 13.07 19.16
C TYR A 184 33.51 14.30 20.07
N HIS A 185 34.28 15.29 19.64
CA HIS A 185 34.34 16.61 20.26
C HIS A 185 33.51 17.64 19.49
N VAL A 186 33.18 18.75 20.14
CA VAL A 186 32.73 19.96 19.44
C VAL A 186 33.80 20.39 18.44
N GLY A 187 33.40 20.58 17.18
CA GLY A 187 34.31 20.85 16.07
C GLY A 187 34.52 19.68 15.11
N ASP A 188 34.36 18.44 15.57
CA ASP A 188 34.58 17.24 14.76
C ASP A 188 33.54 17.09 13.64
N LEU A 189 33.89 16.29 12.63
CA LEU A 189 33.01 15.95 11.52
C LEU A 189 32.41 14.55 11.74
N VAL A 190 31.11 14.50 12.05
CA VAL A 190 30.32 13.28 11.92
C VAL A 190 30.17 12.98 10.43
N ASN A 191 30.53 11.76 10.02
CA ASN A 191 30.44 11.29 8.64
C ASN A 191 30.05 9.81 8.64
N LEU A 192 28.75 9.54 8.78
CA LEU A 192 28.19 8.21 8.96
C LEU A 192 27.43 7.78 7.70
N THR A 193 27.39 6.47 7.44
CA THR A 193 26.49 5.88 6.44
C THR A 193 25.45 5.01 7.15
N CYS A 194 24.18 5.18 6.80
CA CYS A 194 23.11 4.27 7.21
C CYS A 194 22.67 3.47 5.99
N SER A 195 22.74 2.14 6.10
CA SER A 195 22.42 1.19 5.04
C SER A 195 21.25 0.30 5.44
N SER A 196 20.31 0.09 4.52
CA SER A 196 19.12 -0.72 4.78
C SER A 196 19.39 -2.23 4.81
N ALA A 197 18.49 -2.97 5.44
CA ALA A 197 18.32 -4.38 5.08
C ALA A 197 17.94 -4.51 3.59
N LYS A 198 18.23 -5.68 2.99
CA LYS A 198 17.82 -6.02 1.62
C LYS A 198 16.30 -5.98 1.47
N SER A 199 15.82 -5.39 0.38
CA SER A 199 14.40 -5.15 0.09
C SER A 199 14.08 -5.39 -1.39
N PRO A 200 12.87 -5.82 -1.79
CA PRO A 200 12.49 -5.95 -3.21
C PRO A 200 12.34 -4.63 -3.99
N ILE A 201 12.36 -3.49 -3.30
CA ILE A 201 12.27 -2.11 -3.83
C ILE A 201 13.09 -1.16 -2.93
N PRO A 202 13.42 0.08 -3.37
CA PRO A 202 14.20 1.00 -2.55
C PRO A 202 13.43 1.38 -1.28
N VAL A 203 14.15 1.58 -0.18
CA VAL A 203 13.53 2.04 1.08
C VAL A 203 13.91 3.49 1.34
N HIS A 204 12.95 4.26 1.86
CA HIS A 204 13.22 5.61 2.31
C HIS A 204 14.03 5.56 3.62
N ILE A 205 15.05 6.40 3.76
CA ILE A 205 15.89 6.49 4.97
C ILE A 205 15.83 7.91 5.50
N ARG A 206 15.72 8.05 6.83
CA ARG A 206 15.79 9.32 7.55
C ARG A 206 16.78 9.21 8.70
N TRP A 207 17.54 10.26 8.94
CA TRP A 207 18.46 10.39 10.06
C TRP A 207 17.84 11.27 11.15
N PHE A 208 18.15 10.96 12.41
CA PHE A 208 17.72 11.73 13.58
C PHE A 208 18.93 11.99 14.47
N VAL A 209 19.06 13.24 14.92
CA VAL A 209 20.10 13.73 15.82
C VAL A 209 19.39 14.34 17.04
N ASN A 210 19.60 13.75 18.21
CA ASN A 210 18.91 14.11 19.46
C ASN A 210 17.38 14.22 19.30
N ASP A 211 16.80 13.19 18.66
CA ASP A 211 15.39 13.01 18.26
C ASP A 211 14.85 13.97 17.17
N MET A 212 15.65 14.92 16.68
CA MET A 212 15.25 15.83 15.61
C MET A 212 15.68 15.28 14.25
N GLU A 213 14.82 15.34 13.24
CA GLU A 213 15.15 14.86 11.89
C GLU A 213 16.26 15.72 11.27
N ALA A 214 17.30 15.07 10.74
CA ALA A 214 18.49 15.74 10.22
C ALA A 214 18.15 16.51 8.94
N LYS A 215 18.57 17.77 8.89
CA LYS A 215 18.30 18.66 7.75
C LYS A 215 18.95 18.17 6.45
N SER A 216 18.32 18.50 5.32
CA SER A 216 18.77 18.10 3.98
C SER A 216 20.19 18.54 3.60
N GLU A 217 20.69 19.67 4.11
CA GLU A 217 22.09 20.09 3.84
C GLU A 217 23.15 19.17 4.46
N HIS A 218 22.77 18.30 5.40
CA HIS A 218 23.66 17.31 6.03
C HIS A 218 23.50 15.90 5.44
N LEU A 219 22.65 15.70 4.43
CA LEU A 219 22.31 14.38 3.89
C LEU A 219 23.02 14.09 2.56
N ILE A 220 23.85 13.05 2.55
CA ILE A 220 24.52 12.56 1.33
C ILE A 220 23.71 11.41 0.74
N LYS A 221 23.07 11.65 -0.41
CA LYS A 221 22.30 10.62 -1.13
C LYS A 221 23.25 9.70 -1.91
N TYR A 222 23.21 8.40 -1.63
CA TYR A 222 23.91 7.38 -2.40
C TYR A 222 22.96 6.70 -3.40
N PRO A 223 23.47 6.15 -4.52
CA PRO A 223 22.66 5.32 -5.41
C PRO A 223 22.23 4.02 -4.70
N THR A 224 21.01 3.55 -4.97
CA THR A 224 20.54 2.25 -4.49
C THR A 224 21.31 1.12 -5.16
N ILE A 225 21.89 0.21 -4.36
CA ILE A 225 22.68 -0.92 -4.84
C ILE A 225 21.73 -2.09 -5.15
N ARG A 226 21.87 -2.68 -6.34
CA ARG A 226 21.12 -3.86 -6.80
C ARG A 226 21.97 -5.12 -6.69
N TYR A 227 21.40 -6.18 -6.15
CA TYR A 227 22.05 -7.50 -6.03
C TYR A 227 21.50 -8.49 -7.07
N SER A 228 22.26 -9.56 -7.33
CA SER A 228 21.91 -10.62 -8.29
C SER A 228 20.67 -11.44 -7.92
N ASP A 229 20.23 -11.39 -6.65
CA ASP A 229 18.97 -11.98 -6.16
C ASP A 229 17.74 -11.08 -6.39
N GLY A 230 17.91 -9.95 -7.10
CA GLY A 230 16.85 -8.98 -7.35
C GLY A 230 16.52 -8.10 -6.15
N THR A 231 17.24 -8.22 -5.03
CA THR A 231 17.07 -7.33 -3.88
C THR A 231 17.93 -6.08 -4.01
N GLU A 232 17.50 -5.04 -3.31
CA GLU A 232 18.10 -3.72 -3.28
C GLU A 232 18.49 -3.31 -1.86
N VAL A 233 19.58 -2.56 -1.73
CA VAL A 233 19.96 -1.84 -0.50
C VAL A 233 20.01 -0.36 -0.81
N SER A 234 19.27 0.43 -0.01
CA SER A 234 19.36 1.88 -0.04
C SER A 234 20.29 2.35 1.08
N SER A 235 21.07 3.39 0.81
CA SER A 235 21.99 3.97 1.79
C SER A 235 21.90 5.50 1.79
N LEU A 236 22.05 6.10 2.96
CA LEU A 236 22.02 7.55 3.15
C LEU A 236 23.11 7.98 4.13
N GLY A 237 23.97 8.91 3.71
CA GLY A 237 25.02 9.46 4.57
C GLY A 237 24.51 10.64 5.40
N LEU A 238 25.03 10.76 6.63
CA LEU A 238 24.89 11.94 7.49
C LEU A 238 26.28 12.58 7.64
N ARG A 239 26.43 13.80 7.13
CA ARG A 239 27.66 14.60 7.22
C ARG A 239 27.38 15.95 7.85
N MET A 240 27.77 16.11 9.11
CA MET A 240 27.54 17.32 9.91
C MET A 240 28.73 17.64 10.81
N LYS A 241 28.91 18.92 11.14
CA LYS A 241 29.88 19.34 12.15
C LYS A 241 29.23 19.26 13.53
N VAL A 242 29.96 18.76 14.53
CA VAL A 242 29.50 18.75 15.93
C VAL A 242 29.62 20.17 16.50
N GLU A 243 28.59 20.59 17.24
CA GLU A 243 28.48 21.92 17.86
C GLU A 243 28.00 21.77 19.30
N HIS A 244 28.21 22.76 20.17
CA HIS A 244 27.86 22.64 21.60
C HIS A 244 26.39 22.24 21.85
N TYR A 245 25.44 22.73 21.04
CA TYR A 245 24.01 22.38 21.19
C TYR A 245 23.67 20.94 20.76
N HIS A 246 24.61 20.22 20.13
CA HIS A 246 24.45 18.81 19.80
C HIS A 246 24.76 17.87 20.97
N PHE A 247 25.25 18.36 22.10
CA PHE A 247 25.35 17.60 23.35
C PHE A 247 24.20 17.98 24.29
N LYS A 248 23.33 17.01 24.62
CA LYS A 248 22.25 17.16 25.61
C LYS A 248 22.57 16.27 26.81
N SER A 249 22.88 16.88 27.96
CA SER A 249 23.41 16.14 29.13
C SER A 249 24.70 15.37 28.79
N ASP A 250 25.60 16.04 28.07
CA ASP A 250 26.89 15.52 27.58
C ASP A 250 26.81 14.33 26.62
N GLU A 251 25.60 13.96 26.16
CA GLU A 251 25.35 12.94 25.14
C GLU A 251 24.97 13.54 23.78
N LEU A 252 25.54 12.98 22.72
CA LEU A 252 25.09 13.09 21.33
C LEU A 252 24.42 11.77 20.93
N ARG A 253 23.12 11.82 20.59
CA ARG A 253 22.32 10.66 20.18
C ARG A 253 22.06 10.68 18.68
N ILE A 254 22.42 9.62 17.97
CA ILE A 254 22.23 9.49 16.52
C ILE A 254 21.57 8.15 16.18
N LYS A 255 20.54 8.19 15.35
CA LYS A 255 19.88 6.99 14.78
C LYS A 255 19.37 7.27 13.37
N CYS A 256 19.21 6.23 12.57
CA CYS A 256 18.46 6.27 11.32
C CYS A 256 17.25 5.32 11.34
N THR A 257 16.20 5.70 10.61
CA THR A 257 14.98 4.90 10.39
C THR A 257 14.82 4.63 8.90
N THR A 258 14.73 3.36 8.52
CA THR A 258 14.25 2.94 7.20
C THR A 258 12.73 2.92 7.18
N THR A 259 12.13 3.11 6.02
CA THR A 259 10.70 2.92 5.79
C THR A 259 10.47 2.38 4.38
N LEU A 260 10.01 1.14 4.32
CA LEU A 260 9.51 0.47 3.13
C LEU A 260 8.03 0.87 2.95
N TYR A 261 7.73 1.55 1.85
CA TYR A 261 6.37 1.93 1.46
C TYR A 261 5.92 1.06 0.28
N ARG A 262 4.95 0.17 0.51
CA ARG A 262 4.37 -0.71 -0.51
C ARG A 262 2.88 -0.44 -0.66
N MET A 263 2.39 -0.38 -1.89
CA MET A 263 0.95 -0.48 -2.15
C MET A 263 0.57 -1.95 -2.37
N LEU A 264 -0.47 -2.42 -1.68
CA LEU A 264 -1.20 -3.62 -2.07
C LEU A 264 -2.36 -3.20 -2.96
N THR A 265 -2.23 -3.40 -4.27
CA THR A 265 -3.27 -3.07 -5.25
C THR A 265 -3.99 -4.35 -5.69
N MET A 266 -5.31 -4.35 -5.58
CA MET A 266 -6.20 -5.36 -6.17
C MET A 266 -7.05 -4.69 -7.25
N ARG A 267 -7.42 -5.43 -8.30
CA ARG A 267 -8.20 -4.90 -9.42
C ARG A 267 -9.41 -5.77 -9.74
N ALA A 268 -10.48 -5.13 -10.21
CA ALA A 268 -11.57 -5.76 -10.94
C ALA A 268 -11.60 -5.22 -12.36
N GLU A 269 -11.93 -6.06 -13.33
CA GLU A 269 -11.92 -5.74 -14.75
C GLU A 269 -13.21 -6.22 -15.40
N LYS A 270 -13.79 -5.40 -16.27
CA LYS A 270 -15.04 -5.65 -17.00
C LYS A 270 -14.89 -5.08 -18.40
N THR A 271 -15.27 -5.87 -19.40
CA THR A 271 -15.26 -5.46 -20.82
C THR A 271 -16.69 -5.27 -21.28
N LEU A 272 -16.99 -4.10 -21.84
CA LEU A 272 -18.25 -3.81 -22.54
C LEU A 272 -18.01 -4.01 -24.03
N PHE A 273 -18.84 -4.80 -24.69
CA PHE A 273 -18.78 -4.99 -26.15
C PHE A 273 -19.84 -4.13 -26.83
N ARG A 274 -19.48 -3.51 -27.96
CA ARG A 274 -20.44 -2.78 -28.79
C ARG A 274 -21.56 -3.70 -29.27
N TYR A 275 -22.81 -3.25 -29.22
CA TYR A 275 -23.93 -3.99 -29.79
C TYR A 275 -23.74 -4.24 -31.31
N ASN A 276 -23.63 -5.51 -31.70
CA ASN A 276 -23.49 -5.93 -33.09
C ASN A 276 -24.87 -6.09 -33.75
N GLN A 277 -25.26 -5.13 -34.60
CA GLN A 277 -26.29 -5.38 -35.60
C GLN A 277 -25.72 -6.25 -36.72
N GLN A 278 -25.87 -7.57 -36.61
CA GLN A 278 -25.72 -8.48 -37.76
C GLN A 278 -27.10 -8.95 -38.21
N ASN A 279 -27.51 -8.46 -39.39
CA ASN A 279 -28.70 -8.81 -40.16
C ASN A 279 -30.00 -9.02 -39.35
N SER A 280 -30.81 -7.96 -39.28
CA SER A 280 -32.26 -8.14 -39.42
C SER A 280 -32.54 -8.84 -40.76
N GLY A 281 -32.76 -10.16 -40.72
CA GLY A 281 -32.89 -10.99 -41.92
C GLY A 281 -34.09 -10.58 -42.77
N PHE A 282 -33.82 -9.94 -43.91
CA PHE A 282 -34.85 -9.70 -44.93
C PHE A 282 -35.25 -11.04 -45.55
N HIS A 283 -36.33 -11.63 -45.05
CA HIS A 283 -36.90 -12.86 -45.58
C HIS A 283 -37.58 -12.58 -46.93
N THR A 284 -36.79 -12.53 -48.00
CA THR A 284 -37.30 -12.76 -49.36
C THR A 284 -37.92 -14.15 -49.38
N ALA A 285 -39.24 -14.24 -49.48
CA ALA A 285 -39.94 -15.52 -49.55
C ALA A 285 -39.70 -16.17 -50.93
N GLU A 286 -38.63 -16.98 -51.04
CA GLU A 286 -38.46 -17.90 -52.17
C GLU A 286 -39.60 -18.93 -52.17
N ASN A 287 -40.69 -18.62 -52.86
CA ASN A 287 -41.73 -19.58 -53.21
C ASN A 287 -41.15 -20.62 -54.19
N ARG A 288 -40.50 -21.65 -53.66
CA ARG A 288 -40.11 -22.86 -54.40
C ARG A 288 -41.33 -23.70 -54.75
N CYS A 289 -42.14 -23.21 -55.69
CA CYS A 289 -43.17 -24.01 -56.35
C CYS A 289 -42.51 -25.20 -57.06
N ALA A 290 -42.78 -26.42 -56.59
CA ALA A 290 -42.21 -27.63 -57.14
C ALA A 290 -42.78 -27.91 -58.55
N GLY A 291 -41.98 -27.60 -59.58
CA GLY A 291 -42.39 -27.73 -60.97
C GLY A 291 -42.40 -29.18 -61.46
N THR A 292 -43.58 -29.81 -61.54
CA THR A 292 -43.85 -30.85 -62.55
C THR A 292 -45.22 -30.65 -63.19
N LYS A 293 -45.24 -30.72 -64.54
CA LYS A 293 -46.40 -30.66 -65.46
C LYS A 293 -47.14 -29.30 -65.59
N TYR A 294 -46.74 -28.59 -66.65
CA TYR A 294 -47.61 -27.98 -67.69
C TYR A 294 -49.00 -27.44 -67.31
N ILE A 295 -49.19 -26.12 -67.52
CA ILE A 295 -50.28 -25.51 -68.32
C ILE A 295 -49.86 -24.05 -68.66
N PRO A 296 -50.22 -23.48 -69.84
CA PRO A 296 -49.53 -22.31 -70.39
C PRO A 296 -50.05 -20.94 -69.90
N CYS A 297 -49.18 -19.92 -70.00
CA CYS A 297 -49.55 -18.52 -69.75
C CYS A 297 -50.58 -18.02 -70.76
N ASN A 298 -51.63 -17.36 -70.27
CA ASN A 298 -52.45 -16.45 -71.07
C ASN A 298 -51.98 -14.98 -70.89
N LYS A 299 -52.33 -14.11 -71.83
CA LYS A 299 -51.88 -12.71 -71.89
C LYS A 299 -52.99 -11.72 -71.53
N ASN A 300 -52.59 -10.51 -71.12
CA ASN A 300 -53.39 -9.27 -71.07
C ASN A 300 -54.56 -9.29 -70.04
N CYS A 301 -54.99 -8.21 -69.40
CA CYS A 301 -54.45 -6.85 -69.14
C CYS A 301 -55.05 -6.46 -67.75
N ILE A 302 -55.36 -5.25 -67.27
CA ILE A 302 -55.46 -3.87 -67.78
C ILE A 302 -54.89 -2.96 -66.68
N SER A 303 -54.13 -1.90 -66.98
CA SER A 303 -53.69 -1.43 -68.31
C SER A 303 -52.55 -2.27 -68.89
#